data_AF-A0A1Q4Z1T3-F1
#
_entry.id   AF-A0A1Q4Z1T3-F1
#
_cell.length_a   1.000
_cell.length_b   1.000
_cell.length_c   1.000
_cell.angle_alpha   90.00
_cell.angle_beta   90.00
_cell.angle_gamma   90.00
#
_symmetry.space_group_name_H-M   'P 1'
#
loop_
_entity.id
_entity.type
_entity.pdbx_description
1 polymer ?
#
loop_
_entity_poly.entity_id
_entity_poly.type
_entity_poly.pdbx_seq_one_letter_code
_entity_poly.pdbx_strand_id
1 'polypeptide(L)'
;MVALVVAVASLAGCGDGTNSRRGADPGRAMLANLPSCDRVPLDDDPEISADVTGLVLPDGARVTSVVEQGVLTTVEATVRMTPLDVRGHYEKRDDIDLLRAEDETFEAEVLIRTPQRRMYLRAGALCADGTSLTAVVGPDSDDAGLPQFHTD
;
A
#
# COMPACT_ATOMS: atom_id res chain seq x y z
N MET A 1 -11.46 -19.80 67.02
CA MET A 1 -12.23 -18.55 66.83
C MET A 1 -11.32 -17.38 67.16
N VAL A 2 -10.85 -16.65 66.15
CA VAL A 2 -10.58 -15.21 66.21
C VAL A 2 -10.83 -14.72 64.79
N ALA A 3 -11.88 -13.93 64.62
CA ALA A 3 -12.20 -13.24 63.38
C ALA A 3 -11.33 -11.97 63.30
N LEU A 4 -10.66 -11.75 62.16
CA LEU A 4 -10.06 -10.47 61.84
C LEU A 4 -10.62 -10.00 60.49
N VAL A 5 -11.52 -9.02 60.57
CA VAL A 5 -12.06 -8.25 59.45
C VAL A 5 -11.25 -6.96 59.38
N VAL A 6 -10.54 -6.68 58.28
CA VAL A 6 -10.18 -5.29 57.91
C VAL A 6 -10.02 -5.13 56.38
N ALA A 7 -10.91 -4.28 55.85
CA ALA A 7 -10.83 -3.35 54.72
C ALA A 7 -10.38 -3.83 53.32
N VAL A 8 -11.38 -3.96 52.44
CA VAL A 8 -11.28 -3.75 51.00
C VAL A 8 -10.88 -2.29 50.73
N ALA A 9 -9.76 -2.08 50.05
CA ALA A 9 -9.39 -0.79 49.48
C ALA A 9 -9.67 -0.81 47.97
N SER A 10 -10.88 -0.42 47.59
CA SER A 10 -11.28 -0.19 46.20
C SER A 10 -10.65 1.12 45.71
N LEU A 11 -9.56 1.03 44.96
CA LEU A 11 -9.08 2.17 44.17
C LEU A 11 -9.91 2.24 42.89
N ALA A 12 -11.11 2.82 43.02
CA ALA A 12 -11.84 3.41 41.91
C ALA A 12 -11.06 4.66 41.45
N GLY A 13 -10.10 4.46 40.56
CA GLY A 13 -9.47 5.55 39.82
C GLY A 13 -10.38 5.99 38.67
N CYS A 14 -11.33 6.87 38.96
CA CYS A 14 -11.97 7.71 37.94
C CYS A 14 -10.97 8.78 37.50
N GLY A 15 -10.15 8.44 36.50
CA GLY A 15 -9.34 9.38 35.74
C GLY A 15 -10.04 9.70 34.43
N ASP A 16 -10.90 10.70 34.48
CA ASP A 16 -11.50 11.41 33.35
C ASP A 16 -10.39 12.03 32.48
N GLY A 17 -10.50 11.91 31.15
CA GLY A 17 -9.47 12.43 30.23
C GLY A 17 -9.33 11.66 28.93
N THR A 18 -10.44 11.52 28.20
CA THR A 18 -10.56 11.44 26.74
C THR A 18 -9.30 11.15 25.92
N ASN A 19 -9.38 10.05 25.16
CA ASN A 19 -8.70 9.82 23.89
C ASN A 19 -7.19 10.04 23.93
N SER A 20 -6.46 8.95 24.20
CA SER A 20 -5.24 8.70 23.44
C SER A 20 -5.61 8.80 21.96
N ARG A 21 -5.49 10.00 21.36
CA ARG A 21 -5.21 10.13 19.93
C ARG A 21 -3.97 9.26 19.77
N ARG A 22 -4.15 8.05 19.24
CA ARG A 22 -3.08 7.38 18.49
C ARG A 22 -2.52 8.49 17.62
N GLY A 23 -1.27 8.89 17.89
CA GLY A 23 -0.63 9.95 17.12
C GLY A 23 -0.88 9.64 15.66
N ALA A 24 -1.51 10.57 14.94
CA ALA A 24 -1.69 10.39 13.52
C ALA A 24 -0.29 10.13 12.93
N ASP A 25 -0.13 9.02 12.23
CA ASP A 25 1.11 8.73 11.51
C ASP A 25 1.48 9.97 10.69
N PRO A 26 2.66 10.58 10.91
CA PRO A 26 3.07 11.80 10.23
C PRO A 26 2.93 11.70 8.72
N GLY A 27 3.24 10.54 8.13
CA GLY A 27 3.08 10.31 6.69
C GLY A 27 1.62 10.41 6.23
N ARG A 28 0.70 9.79 6.97
CA ARG A 28 -0.75 9.91 6.70
C ARG A 28 -1.26 11.34 6.89
N ALA A 29 -0.73 12.07 7.86
CA ALA A 29 -1.08 13.47 8.06
C ALA A 29 -0.60 14.34 6.89
N MET A 30 0.57 14.05 6.31
CA MET A 30 1.08 14.74 5.11
C MET A 30 0.21 14.45 3.88
N LEU A 31 -0.15 13.19 3.65
CA LEU A 31 -1.04 12.77 2.57
C LEU A 31 -2.43 13.42 2.65
N ALA A 32 -2.97 13.58 3.86
CA ALA A 32 -4.26 14.24 4.07
C ALA A 32 -4.30 15.73 3.66
N ASN A 33 -3.13 16.36 3.42
CA ASN A 33 -3.06 17.73 2.89
C ASN A 33 -3.15 17.80 1.36
N LEU A 34 -3.12 16.67 0.65
CA LEU A 34 -3.34 16.64 -0.79
C LEU A 34 -4.80 16.98 -1.13
N PRO A 35 -5.09 17.42 -2.36
CA PRO A 35 -6.47 17.64 -2.82
C PRO A 35 -7.35 16.38 -2.66
N SER A 36 -8.67 16.57 -2.57
CA SER A 36 -9.61 15.45 -2.60
C SER A 36 -9.56 14.71 -3.94
N CYS A 37 -9.92 13.43 -3.91
CA CYS A 37 -9.95 12.58 -5.10
C CYS A 37 -11.24 12.72 -5.92
N ASP A 38 -12.12 13.69 -5.65
CA ASP A 38 -13.45 13.80 -6.29
C ASP A 38 -13.41 13.97 -7.82
N ARG A 39 -12.26 14.38 -8.37
CA ARG A 39 -12.05 14.56 -9.82
C ARG A 39 -11.25 13.43 -10.46
N VAL A 40 -10.87 12.43 -9.68
CA VAL A 40 -10.12 11.27 -10.16
C VAL A 40 -11.09 10.11 -10.29
N PRO A 41 -11.16 9.43 -11.45
CA PRO A 41 -12.06 8.30 -11.66
C PRO A 41 -11.51 7.04 -10.97
N LEU A 42 -11.41 7.05 -9.63
CA LEU A 42 -10.88 5.91 -8.86
C LEU A 42 -11.89 4.77 -8.71
N ASP A 43 -13.18 5.08 -8.75
CA ASP A 43 -14.27 4.11 -8.55
C ASP A 43 -14.95 3.69 -9.86
N ASP A 44 -14.45 4.20 -10.99
CA ASP A 44 -14.91 3.79 -12.32
C ASP A 44 -14.40 2.37 -12.63
N ASP A 45 -15.11 1.64 -13.48
CA ASP A 45 -14.64 0.35 -13.97
C ASP A 45 -13.27 0.49 -14.67
N PRO A 46 -12.43 -0.57 -14.64
CA PRO A 46 -11.20 -0.62 -15.43
C PRO A 46 -11.47 -0.31 -16.91
N GLU A 47 -10.64 0.54 -17.51
CA GLU A 47 -10.75 0.84 -18.94
C GLU A 47 -10.32 -0.36 -19.78
N ILE A 48 -9.41 -1.17 -19.22
CA ILE A 48 -8.80 -2.33 -19.87
C ILE A 48 -8.78 -3.49 -18.89
N SER A 49 -9.15 -4.68 -19.34
CA SER A 49 -8.87 -5.92 -18.62
C SER A 49 -7.40 -6.29 -18.77
N ALA A 50 -6.65 -6.33 -17.66
CA ALA A 50 -5.26 -6.78 -17.67
C ALA A 50 -5.16 -8.27 -17.34
N ASP A 51 -5.11 -9.13 -18.36
CA ASP A 51 -4.69 -10.53 -18.20
C ASP A 51 -3.18 -10.64 -18.45
N VAL A 52 -2.39 -10.17 -17.48
CA VAL A 52 -0.92 -10.18 -17.54
C VAL A 52 -0.42 -11.21 -16.54
N THR A 53 0.26 -12.25 -17.04
CA THR A 53 0.82 -13.30 -16.18
C THR A 53 1.77 -12.71 -15.15
N GLY A 54 1.52 -12.97 -13.86
CA GLY A 54 2.35 -12.48 -12.76
C GLY A 54 2.08 -11.02 -12.35
N LEU A 55 1.09 -10.37 -12.95
CA LEU A 55 0.58 -9.10 -12.46
C LEU A 55 -0.25 -9.32 -11.19
N VAL A 56 0.08 -8.57 -10.14
CA VAL A 56 -0.61 -8.63 -8.85
C VAL A 56 -0.88 -7.20 -8.40
N LEU A 57 -2.03 -6.67 -8.77
CA LEU A 57 -2.47 -5.33 -8.33
C LEU A 57 -3.31 -5.43 -7.05
N PRO A 58 -3.39 -4.34 -6.24
CA PRO A 58 -4.34 -4.29 -5.13
C PRO A 58 -5.79 -4.39 -5.61
N ASP A 59 -6.66 -4.90 -4.75
CA ASP A 59 -8.09 -4.98 -5.05
C ASP A 59 -8.67 -3.59 -5.34
N GLY A 60 -9.53 -3.50 -6.35
CA GLY A 60 -10.11 -2.23 -6.80
C GLY A 60 -9.17 -1.35 -7.62
N ALA A 61 -7.99 -1.85 -8.03
CA ALA A 61 -7.15 -1.14 -8.98
C ALA A 61 -7.85 -1.04 -10.35
N ARG A 62 -7.98 0.19 -10.83
CA ARG A 62 -8.54 0.53 -12.15
C ARG A 62 -7.41 0.63 -13.16
N VAL A 63 -7.28 -0.38 -14.01
CA VAL A 63 -6.27 -0.39 -15.09
C VAL A 63 -6.67 0.55 -16.22
N THR A 64 -5.72 1.36 -16.67
CA THR A 64 -5.89 2.34 -17.76
C THR A 64 -5.00 2.08 -18.96
N SER A 65 -3.88 1.37 -18.79
CA SER A 65 -2.95 1.07 -19.88
C SER A 65 -2.24 -0.25 -19.64
N VAL A 66 -2.03 -1.00 -20.73
CA VAL A 66 -1.17 -2.20 -20.77
C VAL A 66 -0.30 -2.11 -22.01
N VAL A 67 1.01 -2.11 -21.84
CA VAL A 67 1.98 -1.98 -22.93
C VAL A 67 3.01 -3.08 -22.84
N GLU A 68 3.12 -3.89 -23.89
CA GLU A 68 4.14 -4.93 -24.02
C GLU A 68 5.38 -4.40 -24.76
N GLN A 69 6.55 -4.62 -24.18
CA GLN A 69 7.84 -4.17 -24.70
C GLN A 69 8.86 -5.31 -24.56
N GLY A 70 8.91 -6.18 -25.56
CA GLY A 70 9.77 -7.36 -25.54
C GLY A 70 9.32 -8.36 -24.48
N VAL A 71 10.16 -8.58 -23.45
CA VAL A 71 9.84 -9.50 -22.34
C VAL A 71 9.16 -8.80 -21.15
N LEU A 72 9.01 -7.48 -21.23
CA LEU A 72 8.40 -6.67 -20.19
C LEU A 72 6.98 -6.28 -20.56
N THR A 73 6.10 -6.22 -19.57
CA THR A 73 4.76 -5.66 -19.70
C THR A 73 4.59 -4.57 -18.64
N THR A 74 4.33 -3.35 -19.08
CA THR A 74 4.03 -2.21 -18.22
C THR A 74 2.52 -2.04 -18.11
N VAL A 75 2.02 -1.91 -16.89
CA VAL A 75 0.61 -1.70 -16.58
C VAL A 75 0.47 -0.42 -15.78
N GLU A 76 -0.38 0.49 -16.27
CA GLU A 76 -0.77 1.70 -15.54
C GLU A 76 -2.16 1.50 -14.95
N ALA A 77 -2.31 1.89 -13.69
CA ALA A 77 -3.59 1.81 -12.99
C ALA A 77 -3.73 2.93 -11.96
N THR A 78 -4.93 3.09 -11.42
CA THR A 78 -5.19 3.92 -10.25
C THR A 78 -5.88 3.09 -9.17
N VAL A 79 -5.74 3.48 -7.90
CA VAL A 79 -6.39 2.78 -6.79
C VAL A 79 -6.73 3.75 -5.65
N ARG A 80 -7.85 3.49 -4.95
CA ARG A 80 -8.25 4.23 -3.74
C ARG A 80 -7.49 3.72 -2.50
N MET A 81 -6.19 3.98 -2.50
CA MET A 81 -5.27 3.71 -1.40
C MET A 81 -4.24 4.83 -1.36
N THR A 82 -3.61 5.07 -0.21
CA THR A 82 -2.39 5.89 -0.14
C THR A 82 -1.16 5.05 -0.54
N PRO A 83 -0.02 5.64 -0.94
CA PRO A 83 1.20 4.87 -1.21
C PRO A 83 1.63 4.00 -0.02
N LEU A 84 1.47 4.52 1.20
CA LEU A 84 1.71 3.79 2.45
C LEU A 84 0.82 2.55 2.58
N ASP A 85 -0.46 2.68 2.23
CA ASP A 85 -1.41 1.58 2.24
C ASP A 85 -1.08 0.55 1.15
N VAL A 86 -0.60 0.99 -0.02
CA VAL A 86 -0.17 0.10 -1.11
C VAL A 86 1.03 -0.73 -0.69
N ARG A 87 2.07 -0.13 -0.10
CA ARG A 87 3.19 -0.91 0.48
C ARG A 87 2.67 -1.91 1.51
N GLY A 88 1.86 -1.43 2.44
CA GLY A 88 1.29 -2.24 3.50
C GLY A 88 0.35 -3.36 3.01
N HIS A 89 -0.18 -3.28 1.78
CA HIS A 89 -0.89 -4.38 1.13
C HIS A 89 0.07 -5.50 0.79
N TYR A 90 1.19 -5.22 0.11
CA TYR A 90 2.17 -6.25 -0.27
C TYR A 90 2.92 -6.86 0.91
N GLU A 91 3.24 -6.07 1.93
CA GLU A 91 3.91 -6.56 3.16
C GLU A 91 3.09 -7.60 3.94
N LYS A 92 1.77 -7.62 3.77
CA LYS A 92 0.86 -8.51 4.50
C LYS A 92 0.47 -9.76 3.71
N ARG A 93 0.91 -9.88 2.46
CA ARG A 93 0.59 -11.03 1.61
C ARG A 93 1.49 -12.22 1.91
N ASP A 94 0.91 -13.41 1.84
CA ASP A 94 1.57 -14.69 2.04
C ASP A 94 1.64 -15.53 0.76
N ASP A 95 1.01 -15.08 -0.32
CA ASP A 95 0.95 -15.75 -1.61
C ASP A 95 1.98 -15.24 -2.64
N ILE A 96 2.83 -14.29 -2.24
CA ILE A 96 3.93 -13.71 -3.02
C ILE A 96 5.20 -13.60 -2.19
N ASP A 97 6.36 -13.57 -2.85
CA ASP A 97 7.63 -13.24 -2.21
C ASP A 97 7.90 -11.74 -2.32
N LEU A 98 7.84 -11.00 -1.22
CA LEU A 98 8.27 -9.60 -1.18
C LEU A 98 9.80 -9.53 -1.11
N LEU A 99 10.43 -9.04 -2.19
CA LEU A 99 11.89 -8.97 -2.31
C LEU A 99 12.45 -7.65 -1.75
N ARG A 100 11.76 -6.53 -2.01
CA ARG A 100 12.12 -5.20 -1.52
C ARG A 100 10.88 -4.30 -1.47
N ALA A 101 10.85 -3.37 -0.51
CA ALA A 101 9.84 -2.33 -0.40
C ALA A 101 10.47 -1.04 0.12
N GLU A 102 10.07 0.10 -0.45
CA GLU A 102 10.50 1.45 -0.06
C GLU A 102 9.30 2.39 0.05
N ASP A 103 9.50 3.48 0.77
CA ASP A 103 8.46 4.44 1.16
C ASP A 103 9.08 5.81 1.40
N GLU A 104 8.56 6.80 0.68
CA GLU A 104 8.92 8.20 0.77
C GLU A 104 7.69 9.08 1.06
N THR A 105 6.69 8.52 1.75
CA THR A 105 5.38 9.10 2.08
C THR A 105 4.47 9.36 0.88
N PHE A 106 4.95 10.11 -0.12
CA PHE A 106 4.22 10.41 -1.35
C PHE A 106 4.47 9.39 -2.46
N GLU A 107 5.44 8.52 -2.27
CA GLU A 107 5.73 7.41 -3.15
C GLU A 107 6.00 6.15 -2.32
N ALA A 108 5.67 5.00 -2.89
CA ALA A 108 6.14 3.71 -2.42
C ALA A 108 6.52 2.84 -3.61
N GLU A 109 7.57 2.06 -3.43
CA GLU A 109 8.05 1.11 -4.44
C GLU A 109 8.04 -0.28 -3.84
N VAL A 110 7.64 -1.28 -4.62
CA VAL A 110 7.73 -2.69 -4.20
C VAL A 110 8.26 -3.53 -5.35
N LEU A 111 9.07 -4.52 -5.00
CA LEU A 111 9.54 -5.56 -5.90
C LEU A 111 9.13 -6.90 -5.32
N ILE A 112 8.32 -7.61 -6.07
CA ILE A 112 7.78 -8.91 -5.68
C ILE A 112 8.17 -9.98 -6.70
N ARG A 113 8.19 -11.22 -6.24
CA ARG A 113 8.25 -12.42 -7.07
C ARG A 113 6.95 -13.20 -6.92
N THR A 114 6.39 -13.57 -8.05
CA THR A 114 5.32 -14.55 -8.21
C THR A 114 5.93 -15.86 -8.73
N PRO A 115 5.20 -17.00 -8.73
CA PRO A 115 5.75 -18.26 -9.23
C PRO A 115 6.26 -18.22 -10.69
N GLN A 116 5.78 -17.28 -11.51
CA GLN A 116 6.09 -17.20 -12.94
C GLN A 116 6.92 -15.97 -13.34
N ARG A 117 6.89 -14.88 -12.57
CA ARG A 117 7.43 -13.57 -12.95
C ARG A 117 7.88 -12.76 -11.74
N ARG A 118 8.71 -11.74 -11.97
CA ARG A 118 8.87 -10.62 -11.04
C ARG A 118 8.03 -9.44 -11.48
N MET A 119 7.58 -8.66 -10.51
CA MET A 119 6.88 -7.42 -10.74
C MET A 119 7.51 -6.33 -9.87
N TYR A 120 7.94 -5.26 -10.51
CA TYR A 120 8.19 -3.99 -9.84
C TYR A 120 6.91 -3.16 -9.90
N LEU A 121 6.57 -2.46 -8.82
CA LEU A 121 5.44 -1.53 -8.78
C LEU A 121 5.88 -0.25 -8.09
N ARG A 122 5.61 0.87 -8.75
CA ARG A 122 5.67 2.21 -8.16
C ARG A 122 4.27 2.73 -7.90
N ALA A 123 4.07 3.30 -6.72
CA ALA A 123 2.82 3.84 -6.23
C ALA A 123 3.02 5.31 -5.86
N GLY A 124 2.53 6.24 -6.70
CA GLY A 124 2.65 7.68 -6.48
C GLY A 124 1.34 8.30 -6.00
N ALA A 125 1.40 9.16 -4.98
CA ALA A 125 0.24 9.87 -4.48
C ALA A 125 -0.36 10.77 -5.57
N LEU A 126 -1.65 10.57 -5.85
CA LEU A 126 -2.41 11.34 -6.84
C LEU A 126 -3.30 12.39 -6.17
N CYS A 127 -3.87 12.03 -5.02
CA CYS A 127 -4.77 12.84 -4.18
C CYS A 127 -4.79 12.24 -2.76
N ALA A 128 -5.55 12.82 -1.83
CA ALA A 128 -5.47 12.49 -0.40
C ALA A 128 -5.59 11.00 -0.04
N ASP A 129 -6.40 10.24 -0.79
CA ASP A 129 -6.64 8.81 -0.61
C ASP A 129 -6.54 8.01 -1.91
N GLY A 130 -5.86 8.56 -2.92
CA GLY A 130 -5.74 7.95 -4.24
C GLY A 130 -4.32 7.92 -4.75
N THR A 131 -3.97 6.85 -5.46
CA THR A 131 -2.62 6.55 -5.92
C THR A 131 -2.63 6.17 -7.40
N SER A 132 -1.64 6.65 -8.16
CA SER A 132 -1.30 6.10 -9.47
C SER A 132 -0.31 4.94 -9.30
N LEU A 133 -0.52 3.89 -10.09
CA LEU A 133 0.27 2.68 -10.07
C LEU A 133 0.97 2.52 -11.42
N THR A 134 2.26 2.24 -11.40
CA THR A 134 3.02 1.75 -12.56
C THR A 134 3.63 0.41 -12.19
N ALA A 135 3.06 -0.68 -12.70
CA ALA A 135 3.61 -2.02 -12.55
C ALA A 135 4.41 -2.38 -13.80
N VAL A 136 5.59 -2.98 -13.62
CA VAL A 136 6.37 -3.58 -14.71
C VAL A 136 6.60 -5.04 -14.36
N VAL A 137 6.07 -5.92 -15.20
CA VAL A 137 6.15 -7.37 -15.04
C VAL A 137 7.16 -7.92 -16.02
N GLY A 138 8.04 -8.82 -15.56
CA GLY A 138 9.09 -9.41 -16.39
C GLY A 138 9.59 -10.76 -15.86
N PRO A 139 10.56 -11.38 -16.57
CA PRO A 139 11.21 -12.60 -16.10
C PRO A 139 11.76 -12.47 -14.67
N ASP A 140 11.82 -13.59 -13.94
CA ASP A 140 12.48 -13.66 -12.64
C ASP A 140 14.01 -13.67 -12.78
N SER A 141 14.57 -12.52 -13.12
CA SER A 141 16.02 -12.32 -13.24
C SER A 141 16.38 -10.86 -13.00
N ASP A 142 17.52 -10.60 -12.39
CA ASP A 142 18.04 -9.23 -12.20
C ASP A 142 18.34 -8.55 -13.56
N ASP A 143 18.68 -9.34 -14.58
CA ASP A 143 18.95 -8.87 -15.95
C ASP A 143 17.69 -8.60 -16.78
N ALA A 144 16.48 -8.73 -16.20
CA ALA A 144 15.22 -8.54 -16.91
C ALA A 144 14.99 -7.08 -17.34
N GLY A 145 15.76 -6.13 -16.82
CA GLY A 145 15.58 -4.71 -17.09
C GLY A 145 14.36 -4.11 -16.40
N LEU A 146 13.92 -4.71 -15.28
CA LEU A 146 12.93 -4.08 -14.40
C LEU A 146 13.48 -2.75 -13.87
N PRO A 147 12.61 -1.76 -13.59
CA PRO A 147 13.03 -0.51 -12.96
C PRO A 147 13.79 -0.76 -11.66
N GLN A 148 14.72 0.14 -11.36
CA GLN A 148 15.45 0.16 -10.09
C GLN A 148 14.73 1.09 -9.12
N PHE A 149 14.84 0.79 -7.84
CA PHE A 149 14.37 1.66 -6.77
C PHE A 149 15.10 3.00 -6.82
N HIS A 150 14.36 4.07 -6.60
CA HIS A 150 14.91 5.39 -6.45
C HIS A 150 15.31 5.58 -4.98
N THR A 151 16.57 5.90 -4.73
CA THR A 151 17.03 6.33 -3.40
C THR A 151 17.35 7.81 -3.47
N ASP A 152 16.58 8.61 -2.74
CA ASP A 152 16.87 10.03 -2.48
C ASP A 152 18.11 10.25 -1.57
#